data_AF-A0A7J8ZPU4-F1
#
_entry.id   AF-A0A7J8ZPU4-F1
#
_cell.length_a   1.000
_cell.length_b   1.000
_cell.length_c   1.000
_cell.angle_alpha   90.00
_cell.angle_beta   90.00
_cell.angle_gamma   90.00
#
_symmetry.space_group_name_H-M   'P 1'
#
loop_
_entity.id
_entity.type
_entity.pdbx_description
1 polymer ?
#
loop_
_entity_poly.entity_id
_entity_poly.type
_entity_poly.pdbx_seq_one_letter_code
_entity_poly.pdbx_strand_id
1 'polypeptide(L)'
;MSWSERGWVCDFEFDGGQSSEFKFVIVGNDKTLVWETGNNRILKLPEGGSYVIVCHWNSTGELVKLLPLGLEEYRDRVEGVGHKPTVDASEVGTSPFVGQWQGRAASFIRSNKNARNWWRKLEVVRELIHESLEIGELLEALICSAVYLKWVNTGQIPCFEDGGHHRPNKHAEISRDIFCELEKITCRKDTSPQELLVIRKIHPCLPSFKAEFTAPVPLTRIRDIAHRNDISHDLKQEIKHTIQNKLHRNAGPEDLVSTEAMLARITKNPGEYSEAFIEQFKIFHQELKDFFNAGSLTEQLESLRESLDERGVSALAAFLECKKSLDAAAESNSVLDLIKTMLSLSALRQVIVKGLESGLKNDASDAAIAMRQKWRLCEIGLEDYTFFLLSSEDGKRIWALRLKATLDRTRRLTEEYSDALLQIFPKKVQMLGKALGIPENSVRTYAEAEIRAGYVDI
;
A
#
# COMPACT_ATOMS: atom_id res chain seq x y z
N MET A 1 -2.93 -19.67 31.66
CA MET A 1 -2.92 -18.33 31.03
C MET A 1 -3.34 -18.47 29.57
N SER A 2 -4.27 -17.65 29.12
CA SER A 2 -4.80 -17.60 27.77
C SER A 2 -4.56 -16.19 27.19
N TRP A 3 -4.48 -16.08 25.86
CA TRP A 3 -4.32 -14.79 25.18
C TRP A 3 -5.68 -14.26 24.73
N SER A 4 -5.90 -12.94 24.85
CA SER A 4 -7.07 -12.22 24.36
C SER A 4 -6.64 -10.95 23.60
N GLU A 5 -7.56 -10.32 22.86
CA GLU A 5 -7.31 -9.03 22.17
C GLU A 5 -6.90 -7.89 23.11
N ARG A 6 -7.21 -8.00 24.41
CA ARG A 6 -6.86 -7.03 25.45
C ARG A 6 -5.60 -7.39 26.24
N GLY A 7 -4.96 -8.53 25.96
CA GLY A 7 -3.74 -8.99 26.62
C GLY A 7 -3.81 -10.42 27.16
N TRP A 8 -2.81 -10.82 27.94
CA TRP A 8 -2.75 -12.12 28.60
C TRP A 8 -3.69 -12.16 29.81
N VAL A 9 -4.48 -13.23 29.90
CA VAL A 9 -5.46 -13.45 30.95
C VAL A 9 -5.14 -14.72 31.72
N CYS A 10 -5.20 -14.66 33.04
CA CYS A 10 -5.03 -15.82 33.89
C CYS A 10 -5.87 -15.66 35.15
N ASP A 11 -6.55 -16.73 35.52
CA ASP A 11 -7.30 -16.81 36.76
C ASP A 11 -6.36 -17.31 37.87
N PHE A 12 -6.52 -16.74 39.06
CA PHE A 12 -5.79 -17.10 40.26
C PHE A 12 -6.75 -17.14 41.45
N GLU A 13 -6.56 -18.12 42.33
CA GLU A 13 -7.27 -18.21 43.60
C GLU A 13 -6.35 -17.78 44.74
N PHE A 14 -6.87 -16.96 45.65
CA PHE A 14 -6.13 -16.44 46.79
C PHE A 14 -6.99 -16.49 48.06
N ASP A 15 -6.34 -16.60 49.23
CA ASP A 15 -7.01 -16.43 50.52
C ASP A 15 -7.39 -14.96 50.73
N GLY A 16 -8.66 -14.72 51.09
CA GLY A 16 -9.21 -13.37 51.28
C GLY A 16 -8.59 -12.62 52.46
N GLY A 17 -8.65 -11.28 52.42
CA GLY A 17 -8.21 -10.40 53.51
C GLY A 17 -6.69 -10.17 53.61
N GLN A 18 -5.90 -10.69 52.68
CA GLN A 18 -4.44 -10.51 52.65
C GLN A 18 -4.00 -9.47 51.60
N SER A 19 -2.77 -8.99 51.74
CA SER A 19 -2.09 -8.21 50.69
C SER A 19 -1.02 -9.04 50.00
N SER A 20 -1.05 -9.07 48.68
CA SER A 20 -0.09 -9.78 47.84
C SER A 20 0.76 -8.80 47.04
N GLU A 21 2.07 -9.05 46.98
CA GLU A 21 2.97 -8.35 46.07
C GLU A 21 3.25 -9.20 44.84
N PHE A 22 3.21 -8.58 43.65
CA PHE A 22 3.47 -9.31 42.42
C PHE A 22 4.12 -8.43 41.34
N LYS A 23 4.70 -9.12 40.36
CA LYS A 23 5.19 -8.58 39.09
C LYS A 23 4.99 -9.60 38.00
N PHE A 24 4.91 -9.13 36.76
CA PHE A 24 4.94 -10.03 35.62
C PHE A 24 6.39 -10.33 35.21
N VAL A 25 6.58 -11.56 34.74
CA VAL A 25 7.83 -12.04 34.15
C VAL A 25 7.51 -12.74 32.84
N ILE A 26 8.31 -12.48 31.82
CA ILE A 26 8.27 -13.19 30.56
C ILE A 26 9.34 -14.27 30.63
N VAL A 27 8.93 -15.53 30.44
CA VAL A 27 9.83 -16.68 30.34
C VAL A 27 10.01 -16.99 28.86
N GLY A 28 11.21 -16.76 28.33
CA GLY A 28 11.59 -17.11 26.97
C GLY A 28 11.76 -18.62 26.79
N ASN A 29 11.61 -19.11 25.56
CA ASN A 29 11.80 -20.54 25.22
C ASN A 29 13.23 -21.04 25.48
N ASP A 30 14.20 -20.12 25.52
CA ASP A 30 15.59 -20.34 25.90
C ASP A 30 15.84 -20.25 27.42
N LYS A 31 14.77 -20.21 28.22
CA LYS A 31 14.76 -20.01 29.67
C LYS A 31 15.27 -18.63 30.12
N THR A 32 15.34 -17.64 29.23
CA THR A 32 15.59 -16.26 29.64
C THR A 32 14.39 -15.72 30.43
N LEU A 33 14.68 -14.95 31.49
CA LEU A 33 13.67 -14.33 32.34
C LEU A 33 13.75 -12.81 32.18
N VAL A 34 12.68 -12.20 31.68
CA VAL A 34 12.56 -10.74 31.58
C VAL A 34 11.49 -10.28 32.57
N TRP A 35 11.91 -9.63 33.63
CA TRP A 35 11.02 -9.08 34.65
C TRP A 35 10.49 -7.69 34.26
N GLU A 36 9.29 -7.36 34.74
CA GLU A 36 8.82 -5.96 34.70
C GLU A 36 9.78 -5.00 35.41
N THR A 37 9.96 -3.83 34.82
CA THR A 37 10.73 -2.72 35.40
C THR A 37 9.95 -2.01 36.52
N GLY A 38 10.66 -1.33 37.42
CA GLY A 38 10.07 -0.59 38.55
C GLY A 38 9.85 -1.44 39.82
N ASN A 39 8.92 -1.04 40.69
CA ASN A 39 8.66 -1.71 41.97
C ASN A 39 7.58 -2.80 41.83
N ASN A 40 7.41 -3.65 42.87
CA ASN A 40 6.32 -4.62 42.89
C ASN A 40 4.96 -3.91 42.98
N ARG A 41 3.95 -4.52 42.37
CA ARG A 41 2.55 -4.10 42.53
C ARG A 41 2.02 -4.68 43.83
N ILE A 42 1.23 -3.92 44.56
CA ILE A 42 0.60 -4.36 45.81
C ILE A 42 -0.90 -4.50 45.55
N LEU A 43 -1.42 -5.72 45.68
CA LEU A 43 -2.84 -6.05 45.58
C LEU A 43 -3.40 -6.32 46.97
N LYS A 44 -4.39 -5.55 47.41
CA LYS A 44 -5.12 -5.80 48.66
C LYS A 44 -6.40 -6.58 48.34
N LEU A 45 -6.48 -7.82 48.79
CA LEU A 45 -7.60 -8.72 48.50
C LEU A 45 -8.76 -8.52 49.49
N PRO A 46 -10.01 -8.43 49.02
CA PRO A 46 -11.20 -8.45 49.89
C PRO A 46 -11.35 -9.78 50.64
N GLU A 47 -12.22 -9.84 51.65
CA GLU A 47 -12.48 -11.08 52.41
C GLU A 47 -13.09 -12.21 51.56
N GLY A 48 -13.71 -11.88 50.43
CA GLY A 48 -14.20 -12.87 49.47
C GLY A 48 -14.84 -12.22 48.23
N GLY A 49 -15.01 -13.00 47.17
CA GLY A 49 -15.63 -12.59 45.90
C GLY A 49 -14.75 -12.87 44.68
N SER A 50 -15.30 -12.65 43.49
CA SER A 50 -14.58 -12.80 42.22
C SER A 50 -14.37 -11.43 41.57
N TYR A 51 -13.11 -11.13 41.24
CA TYR A 51 -12.71 -9.81 40.75
C TYR A 51 -11.75 -9.94 39.56
N VAL A 52 -11.75 -8.92 38.71
CA VAL A 52 -10.79 -8.72 37.63
C VAL A 52 -9.86 -7.56 37.96
N ILE A 53 -8.58 -7.74 37.66
CA ILE A 53 -7.58 -6.68 37.65
C ILE A 53 -7.00 -6.56 36.25
N VAL A 54 -6.79 -5.32 35.81
CA VAL A 54 -6.12 -5.02 34.54
C VAL A 54 -4.84 -4.27 34.84
N CYS A 55 -3.73 -4.75 34.30
CA CYS A 55 -2.40 -4.17 34.49
C CYS A 55 -1.69 -4.02 33.14
N HIS A 56 -0.92 -2.96 32.97
CA HIS A 56 -0.12 -2.69 31.79
C HIS A 56 1.36 -2.97 32.06
N TRP A 57 2.00 -3.73 31.18
CA TRP A 57 3.41 -4.10 31.30
C TRP A 57 4.31 -2.86 31.50
N ASN A 58 5.18 -2.92 32.52
CA ASN A 58 6.10 -1.84 32.94
C ASN A 58 5.43 -0.56 33.50
N SER A 59 4.11 -0.52 33.65
CA SER A 59 3.40 0.57 34.33
C SER A 59 3.21 0.27 35.82
N THR A 60 4.28 -0.08 36.55
CA THR A 60 4.20 -0.56 37.95
C THR A 60 3.74 0.49 38.97
N GLY A 61 3.72 1.77 38.58
CA GLY A 61 3.15 2.85 39.39
C GLY A 61 1.65 3.08 39.21
N GLU A 62 0.99 2.34 38.32
CA GLU A 62 -0.46 2.49 38.11
C GLU A 62 -1.27 1.92 39.29
N LEU A 63 -2.40 2.54 39.60
CA LEU A 63 -3.26 2.07 40.69
C LEU A 63 -4.02 0.81 40.26
N VAL A 64 -3.70 -0.32 40.91
CA VAL A 64 -4.37 -1.60 40.64
C VAL A 64 -5.78 -1.56 41.22
N LYS A 65 -6.78 -1.49 40.33
CA LYS A 65 -8.21 -1.47 40.70
C LYS A 65 -8.81 -2.87 40.60
N LEU A 66 -9.39 -3.36 41.69
CA LEU A 66 -10.24 -4.56 41.70
C LEU A 66 -11.63 -4.21 41.19
N LEU A 67 -12.06 -4.86 40.12
CA LEU A 67 -13.39 -4.68 39.53
C LEU A 67 -14.21 -5.96 39.73
N PRO A 68 -15.46 -5.90 40.21
CA PRO A 68 -16.33 -7.08 40.26
C PRO A 68 -16.54 -7.66 38.85
N LEU A 69 -16.52 -8.99 38.73
CA LEU A 69 -16.83 -9.68 37.47
C LEU A 69 -18.24 -9.31 36.99
N GLY A 70 -18.35 -8.64 35.83
CA GLY A 70 -19.62 -8.22 35.22
C GLY A 70 -19.80 -6.71 34.94
N LEU A 71 -18.80 -5.87 35.23
CA LEU A 71 -18.86 -4.40 35.03
C LEU A 71 -17.95 -3.88 33.89
N GLU A 72 -17.53 -4.75 32.97
CA GLU A 72 -16.53 -4.44 31.93
C GLU A 72 -16.98 -3.42 30.86
N GLU A 73 -18.26 -3.04 30.81
CA GLU A 73 -18.81 -2.15 29.77
C GLU A 73 -18.76 -0.63 30.09
N TYR A 74 -18.26 -0.19 31.25
CA TYR A 74 -18.46 1.20 31.70
C TYR A 74 -17.19 2.05 31.89
N ARG A 75 -16.17 1.97 31.02
CA ARG A 75 -15.04 2.91 31.13
C ARG A 75 -14.42 3.44 29.84
N ASP A 76 -15.23 3.65 28.80
CA ASP A 76 -14.81 4.42 27.60
C ASP A 76 -15.15 5.92 27.69
N ARG A 77 -15.48 6.46 28.87
CA ARG A 77 -15.71 7.90 29.06
C ARG A 77 -15.12 8.39 30.39
N VAL A 78 -14.54 9.60 30.36
CA VAL A 78 -13.88 10.36 31.46
C VAL A 78 -12.38 10.03 31.56
N GLU A 79 -11.39 10.90 31.29
CA GLU A 79 -11.31 12.35 31.07
C GLU A 79 -9.97 12.69 30.39
N GLY A 80 -9.96 13.68 29.50
CA GLY A 80 -8.76 14.36 29.05
C GLY A 80 -8.47 15.57 29.92
N VAL A 81 -7.25 15.69 30.43
CA VAL A 81 -6.67 16.97 30.89
C VAL A 81 -5.21 17.00 30.46
N GLY A 82 -4.83 18.08 29.78
CA GLY A 82 -3.64 18.16 28.96
C GLY A 82 -2.31 18.24 29.70
N HIS A 83 -1.28 17.78 28.99
CA HIS A 83 0.07 18.31 29.05
C HIS A 83 0.70 18.18 27.66
N LYS A 84 1.13 19.30 27.08
CA LYS A 84 2.05 19.31 25.92
C LYS A 84 3.46 18.98 26.43
N PRO A 85 4.19 18.02 25.84
CA PRO A 85 5.63 18.05 25.87
C PRO A 85 6.15 18.63 24.55
N THR A 86 7.00 19.65 24.70
CA THR A 86 7.96 20.12 23.71
C THR A 86 8.80 18.94 23.21
N VAL A 87 8.82 18.73 21.89
CA VAL A 87 9.65 17.71 21.24
C VAL A 87 11.05 18.29 21.08
N ASP A 88 11.98 17.77 21.88
CA ASP A 88 13.40 17.93 21.62
C ASP A 88 13.84 16.85 20.61
N ALA A 89 14.47 17.27 19.54
CA ALA A 89 14.81 16.44 18.40
C ALA A 89 16.15 15.75 18.63
N SER A 90 16.17 14.65 19.37
CA SER A 90 17.29 13.72 19.38
C SER A 90 16.87 12.37 19.97
N GLU A 91 17.30 11.29 19.32
CA GLU A 91 17.05 9.88 19.63
C GLU A 91 15.75 9.28 19.05
N VAL A 92 15.81 8.91 17.76
CA VAL A 92 14.99 7.83 17.21
C VAL A 92 15.47 6.51 17.83
N GLY A 93 15.08 6.27 19.08
CA GLY A 93 15.29 5.03 19.77
C GLY A 93 14.51 3.92 19.07
N THR A 94 15.20 2.86 18.66
CA THR A 94 14.57 1.63 18.16
C THR A 94 13.50 1.16 19.13
N SER A 95 12.26 1.02 18.64
CA SER A 95 11.15 0.47 19.40
C SER A 95 11.57 -0.86 20.06
N PRO A 96 11.36 -1.05 21.38
CA PRO A 96 11.71 -2.27 22.10
C PRO A 96 10.92 -3.49 21.58
N PHE A 97 9.94 -3.26 20.70
CA PHE A 97 9.10 -4.27 20.07
C PHE A 97 9.79 -5.03 18.93
N VAL A 98 10.93 -4.55 18.40
CA VAL A 98 11.69 -5.28 17.36
C VAL A 98 12.17 -6.65 17.86
N GLY A 99 12.34 -6.81 19.18
CA GLY A 99 12.72 -8.10 19.80
C GLY A 99 11.60 -9.15 19.87
N GLN A 100 10.35 -8.79 19.57
CA GLN A 100 9.22 -9.73 19.54
C GLN A 100 8.98 -10.36 18.16
N TRP A 101 9.75 -9.96 17.14
CA TRP A 101 9.65 -10.51 15.81
C TRP A 101 10.53 -11.76 15.69
N GLN A 102 9.90 -12.90 15.44
CA GLN A 102 10.59 -14.13 15.02
C GLN A 102 10.45 -14.29 13.50
N GLY A 103 11.46 -14.90 12.86
CA GLY A 103 11.43 -15.17 11.42
C GLY A 103 11.72 -13.96 10.51
N ARG A 104 11.30 -14.04 9.24
CA ARG A 104 11.74 -13.11 8.18
C ARG A 104 11.20 -11.70 8.30
N ALA A 105 10.10 -11.46 8.97
CA ALA A 105 9.65 -10.09 9.18
C ALA A 105 10.64 -9.29 10.05
N ALA A 106 11.40 -9.94 10.95
CA ALA A 106 12.53 -9.32 11.65
C ALA A 106 13.72 -9.01 10.71
N SER A 107 14.02 -9.94 9.79
CA SER A 107 15.05 -9.76 8.74
C SER A 107 14.69 -8.60 7.81
N PHE A 108 13.44 -8.58 7.34
CA PHE A 108 12.86 -7.53 6.51
C PHE A 108 12.95 -6.15 7.16
N ILE A 109 12.57 -6.02 8.44
CA ILE A 109 12.68 -4.76 9.19
C ILE A 109 14.14 -4.32 9.30
N ARG A 110 15.07 -5.26 9.49
CA ARG A 110 16.52 -4.98 9.53
C ARG A 110 17.04 -4.54 8.15
N SER A 111 16.63 -5.18 7.07
CA SER A 111 16.99 -4.81 5.70
C SER A 111 16.43 -3.43 5.33
N ASN A 112 15.19 -3.11 5.72
CA ASN A 112 14.65 -1.76 5.51
C ASN A 112 15.46 -0.66 6.22
N LYS A 113 15.97 -0.90 7.44
CA LYS A 113 16.83 0.10 8.13
C LYS A 113 18.05 0.50 7.29
N ASN A 114 18.56 -0.41 6.45
CA ASN A 114 19.70 -0.16 5.57
C ASN A 114 19.26 0.35 4.17
N ALA A 115 17.98 0.22 3.83
CA ALA A 115 17.38 0.66 2.57
C ALA A 115 16.88 2.11 2.67
N ARG A 116 17.82 3.06 2.51
CA ARG A 116 17.52 4.50 2.63
C ARG A 116 16.81 5.09 1.41
N ASN A 117 17.15 4.64 0.20
CA ASN A 117 16.62 5.12 -1.08
C ASN A 117 15.69 4.09 -1.74
N TRP A 118 14.89 4.55 -2.70
CA TRP A 118 13.81 3.77 -3.28
C TRP A 118 14.27 2.46 -3.96
N TRP A 119 15.34 2.49 -4.77
CA TRP A 119 15.83 1.25 -5.41
C TRP A 119 16.24 0.18 -4.39
N ARG A 120 16.87 0.54 -3.26
CA ARG A 120 17.16 -0.45 -2.20
C ARG A 120 15.90 -0.97 -1.57
N LYS A 121 14.86 -0.14 -1.41
CA LYS A 121 13.56 -0.61 -0.92
C LYS A 121 12.92 -1.62 -1.88
N LEU A 122 13.07 -1.42 -3.20
CA LEU A 122 12.69 -2.41 -4.20
C LEU A 122 13.55 -3.68 -4.10
N GLU A 123 14.86 -3.58 -3.87
CA GLU A 123 15.73 -4.75 -3.69
C GLU A 123 15.35 -5.57 -2.46
N VAL A 124 14.99 -4.93 -1.33
CA VAL A 124 14.47 -5.63 -0.15
C VAL A 124 13.25 -6.48 -0.49
N VAL A 125 12.35 -5.97 -1.33
CA VAL A 125 11.17 -6.73 -1.78
C VAL A 125 11.57 -7.87 -2.73
N ARG A 126 12.48 -7.61 -3.68
CA ARG A 126 12.99 -8.64 -4.59
C ARG A 126 13.60 -9.81 -3.82
N GLU A 127 14.46 -9.52 -2.85
CA GLU A 127 15.11 -10.52 -1.99
C GLU A 127 14.07 -11.26 -1.14
N LEU A 128 13.14 -10.53 -0.50
CA LEU A 128 12.09 -11.14 0.32
C LEU A 128 11.26 -12.16 -0.48
N ILE A 129 10.84 -11.81 -1.69
CA ILE A 129 10.06 -12.70 -2.56
C ILE A 129 10.93 -13.89 -3.00
N HIS A 130 12.13 -13.64 -3.52
CA HIS A 130 13.02 -14.68 -4.02
C HIS A 130 13.32 -15.74 -2.96
N GLU A 131 13.78 -15.30 -1.78
CA GLU A 131 14.12 -16.21 -0.71
C GLU A 131 12.87 -16.95 -0.18
N SER A 132 11.66 -16.38 -0.28
CA SER A 132 10.44 -16.99 0.28
C SER A 132 10.01 -18.25 -0.47
N LEU A 133 10.39 -18.33 -1.75
CA LEU A 133 10.17 -19.48 -2.61
C LEU A 133 10.96 -20.71 -2.16
N GLU A 134 12.09 -20.53 -1.49
CA GLU A 134 12.95 -21.63 -1.03
C GLU A 134 12.43 -22.30 0.25
N ILE A 135 11.74 -21.54 1.10
CA ILE A 135 11.37 -21.96 2.46
C ILE A 135 9.86 -22.25 2.62
N GLY A 136 9.03 -21.76 1.70
CA GLY A 136 7.58 -22.05 1.70
C GLY A 136 6.72 -21.08 2.52
N GLU A 137 7.19 -19.83 2.73
CA GLU A 137 6.47 -18.75 3.44
C GLU A 137 6.08 -17.61 2.47
N LEU A 138 5.62 -17.97 1.27
CA LEU A 138 5.40 -17.02 0.18
C LEU A 138 4.29 -16.00 0.48
N LEU A 139 3.17 -16.45 1.04
CA LEU A 139 2.04 -15.58 1.37
C LEU A 139 2.44 -14.45 2.33
N GLU A 140 3.14 -14.76 3.42
CA GLU A 140 3.67 -13.74 4.35
C GLU A 140 4.58 -12.72 3.66
N ALA A 141 5.49 -13.21 2.81
CA ALA A 141 6.43 -12.38 2.08
C ALA A 141 5.70 -11.41 1.12
N LEU A 142 4.69 -11.91 0.40
CA LEU A 142 3.85 -11.11 -0.49
C LEU A 142 3.07 -10.03 0.28
N ILE A 143 2.47 -10.37 1.43
CA ILE A 143 1.70 -9.40 2.23
C ILE A 143 2.62 -8.28 2.73
N CYS A 144 3.79 -8.64 3.28
CA CYS A 144 4.77 -7.65 3.73
C CYS A 144 5.21 -6.74 2.57
N SER A 145 5.45 -7.33 1.39
CA SER A 145 5.83 -6.59 0.19
C SER A 145 4.76 -5.60 -0.26
N ALA A 146 3.49 -6.04 -0.31
CA ALA A 146 2.36 -5.19 -0.72
C ALA A 146 2.16 -4.00 0.21
N VAL A 147 2.14 -4.24 1.53
CA VAL A 147 1.96 -3.17 2.54
C VAL A 147 3.14 -2.20 2.51
N TYR A 148 4.36 -2.74 2.47
CA TYR A 148 5.57 -1.93 2.46
C TYR A 148 5.67 -1.04 1.22
N LEU A 149 5.49 -1.60 0.03
CA LEU A 149 5.57 -0.82 -1.21
C LEU A 149 4.48 0.24 -1.27
N LYS A 150 3.28 -0.03 -0.76
CA LYS A 150 2.25 1.00 -0.67
C LYS A 150 2.70 2.17 0.23
N TRP A 151 3.24 1.89 1.42
CA TRP A 151 3.70 2.96 2.31
C TRP A 151 4.92 3.72 1.78
N VAL A 152 5.76 3.07 0.98
CA VAL A 152 6.81 3.76 0.23
C VAL A 152 6.19 4.70 -0.80
N ASN A 153 5.26 4.20 -1.63
CA ASN A 153 4.66 4.98 -2.71
C ASN A 153 3.74 6.10 -2.25
N THR A 154 3.14 5.97 -1.06
CA THR A 154 2.30 7.00 -0.45
C THR A 154 3.05 7.88 0.56
N GLY A 155 4.37 7.71 0.67
CA GLY A 155 5.27 8.60 1.40
C GLY A 155 5.31 8.44 2.93
N GLN A 156 4.58 7.48 3.50
CA GLN A 156 4.65 7.18 4.93
C GLN A 156 5.96 6.51 5.31
N ILE A 157 6.60 5.81 4.36
CA ILE A 157 8.00 5.41 4.45
C ILE A 157 8.81 6.34 3.54
N PRO A 158 9.61 7.26 4.10
CA PRO A 158 10.38 8.19 3.30
C PRO A 158 11.51 7.49 2.54
N CYS A 159 11.79 7.99 1.35
CA CYS A 159 13.02 7.73 0.61
C CYS A 159 14.00 8.89 0.84
N PHE A 160 15.26 8.55 1.08
CA PHE A 160 16.32 9.51 1.34
C PHE A 160 17.42 9.38 0.29
N GLU A 161 18.01 10.52 -0.05
CA GLU A 161 19.22 10.56 -0.87
C GLU A 161 20.40 9.90 -0.12
N ASP A 162 21.20 9.14 -0.84
CA ASP A 162 22.56 8.80 -0.46
C ASP A 162 23.57 9.43 -1.45
N GLY A 163 24.86 9.25 -1.20
CA GLY A 163 25.92 9.76 -2.10
C GLY A 163 26.02 9.02 -3.43
N GLY A 164 25.14 8.04 -3.70
CA GLY A 164 25.13 7.25 -4.93
C GLY A 164 24.55 8.02 -6.12
N HIS A 165 24.93 7.59 -7.33
CA HIS A 165 24.39 8.08 -8.59
C HIS A 165 23.60 6.95 -9.29
N HIS A 166 22.44 6.63 -8.74
CA HIS A 166 21.54 5.59 -9.27
C HIS A 166 20.41 6.23 -10.05
N ARG A 167 20.54 6.19 -11.38
CA ARG A 167 19.52 6.66 -12.31
C ARG A 167 18.24 5.80 -12.26
N PRO A 168 17.12 6.28 -12.82
CA PRO A 168 15.85 5.56 -12.86
C PRO A 168 15.92 4.15 -13.49
N ASN A 169 16.92 3.88 -14.35
CA ASN A 169 17.09 2.55 -14.97
C ASN A 169 17.31 1.43 -13.96
N LYS A 170 18.04 1.71 -12.87
CA LYS A 170 18.23 0.73 -11.80
C LYS A 170 16.88 0.34 -11.16
N HIS A 171 15.97 1.29 -10.99
CA HIS A 171 14.63 1.04 -10.43
C HIS A 171 13.77 0.23 -11.40
N ALA A 172 13.81 0.57 -12.69
CA ALA A 172 13.15 -0.17 -13.75
C ALA A 172 13.63 -1.63 -13.84
N GLU A 173 14.95 -1.85 -13.78
CA GLU A 173 15.54 -3.19 -13.80
C GLU A 173 15.06 -4.06 -12.62
N ILE A 174 15.10 -3.53 -11.39
CA ILE A 174 14.62 -4.26 -10.21
C ILE A 174 13.11 -4.51 -10.28
N SER A 175 12.36 -3.51 -10.74
CA SER A 175 10.91 -3.62 -10.95
C SER A 175 10.55 -4.74 -11.91
N ARG A 176 11.28 -4.85 -13.02
CA ARG A 176 11.15 -5.93 -14.01
C ARG A 176 11.42 -7.30 -13.38
N ASP A 177 12.47 -7.42 -12.56
CA ASP A 177 12.81 -8.68 -11.91
C ASP A 177 11.71 -9.12 -10.92
N ILE A 178 11.21 -8.19 -10.10
CA ILE A 178 10.07 -8.46 -9.19
C ILE A 178 8.84 -8.88 -10.02
N PHE A 179 8.50 -8.11 -11.05
CA PHE A 179 7.35 -8.39 -11.92
C PHE A 179 7.40 -9.78 -12.55
N CYS A 180 8.57 -10.17 -13.07
CA CYS A 180 8.78 -11.50 -13.66
C CYS A 180 8.55 -12.62 -12.65
N GLU A 181 9.07 -12.49 -11.43
CA GLU A 181 8.86 -13.50 -10.38
C GLU A 181 7.38 -13.59 -9.96
N LEU A 182 6.70 -12.45 -9.81
CA LEU A 182 5.26 -12.41 -9.51
C LEU A 182 4.41 -13.05 -10.62
N GLU A 183 4.72 -12.80 -11.89
CA GLU A 183 4.00 -13.42 -13.01
C GLU A 183 4.28 -14.92 -13.10
N LYS A 184 5.51 -15.38 -12.79
CA LYS A 184 5.81 -16.82 -12.69
C LYS A 184 5.00 -17.47 -11.58
N ILE A 185 4.90 -16.83 -10.40
CA ILE A 185 4.08 -17.32 -9.28
C ILE A 185 2.60 -17.38 -9.70
N THR A 186 2.09 -16.35 -10.37
CA THR A 186 0.69 -16.28 -10.83
C THR A 186 0.31 -17.43 -11.77
N CYS A 187 1.27 -17.97 -12.52
CA CYS A 187 1.04 -19.07 -13.46
C CYS A 187 1.21 -20.47 -12.86
N ARG A 188 1.62 -20.60 -11.59
CA ARG A 188 1.76 -21.93 -10.96
C ARG A 188 0.38 -22.49 -10.60
N LYS A 189 0.25 -23.81 -10.63
CA LYS A 189 -1.03 -24.51 -10.36
C LYS A 189 -1.37 -24.55 -8.87
N ASP A 190 -0.37 -24.43 -8.02
CA ASP A 190 -0.44 -24.53 -6.56
C ASP A 190 -0.55 -23.17 -5.87
N THR A 191 -0.51 -22.06 -6.62
CA THR A 191 -0.67 -20.71 -6.06
C THR A 191 -2.07 -20.55 -5.49
N SER A 192 -2.12 -20.20 -4.21
CA SER A 192 -3.37 -19.98 -3.50
C SER A 192 -4.09 -18.72 -4.00
N PRO A 193 -5.43 -18.67 -3.92
CA PRO A 193 -6.19 -17.46 -4.21
C PRO A 193 -5.67 -16.24 -3.45
N GLN A 194 -5.34 -16.41 -2.16
CA GLN A 194 -4.80 -15.37 -1.30
C GLN A 194 -3.51 -14.76 -1.85
N GLU A 195 -2.57 -15.58 -2.31
CA GLU A 195 -1.34 -15.12 -2.93
C GLU A 195 -1.64 -14.33 -4.21
N LEU A 196 -2.52 -14.83 -5.08
CA LEU A 196 -2.94 -14.11 -6.28
C LEU A 196 -3.52 -12.73 -5.95
N LEU A 197 -4.35 -12.63 -4.91
CA LEU A 197 -4.91 -11.35 -4.47
C LEU A 197 -3.83 -10.36 -4.05
N VAL A 198 -2.85 -10.83 -3.29
CA VAL A 198 -1.78 -9.96 -2.76
C VAL A 198 -0.83 -9.54 -3.89
N ILE A 199 -0.51 -10.43 -4.84
CA ILE A 199 0.31 -10.12 -6.02
C ILE A 199 -0.29 -8.95 -6.81
N ARG A 200 -1.62 -8.95 -6.99
CA ARG A 200 -2.35 -7.86 -7.67
C ARG A 200 -2.19 -6.52 -6.96
N LYS A 201 -2.00 -6.49 -5.64
CA LYS A 201 -1.73 -5.26 -4.87
C LYS A 201 -0.27 -4.78 -5.01
N ILE A 202 0.66 -5.67 -5.37
CA ILE A 202 2.06 -5.31 -5.60
C ILE A 202 2.26 -4.68 -6.97
N HIS A 203 1.62 -5.21 -8.02
CA HIS A 203 1.85 -4.76 -9.40
C HIS A 203 1.74 -3.23 -9.61
N PRO A 204 0.70 -2.53 -9.11
CA PRO A 204 0.57 -1.08 -9.26
C PRO A 204 1.65 -0.29 -8.53
N CYS A 205 2.38 -0.90 -7.60
CA CYS A 205 3.41 -0.22 -6.84
C CYS A 205 4.79 -0.22 -7.53
N LEU A 206 4.92 -0.94 -8.64
CA LEU A 206 6.17 -1.13 -9.37
C LEU A 206 6.31 -0.10 -10.50
N PRO A 207 7.47 0.58 -10.66
CA PRO A 207 7.68 1.48 -11.78
C PRO A 207 7.70 0.74 -13.12
N SER A 208 7.51 1.50 -14.18
CA SER A 208 7.61 1.05 -15.56
C SER A 208 9.05 0.65 -15.89
N PHE A 209 9.16 -0.39 -16.70
CA PHE A 209 10.44 -0.89 -17.22
C PHE A 209 10.43 -1.01 -18.75
N LYS A 210 9.75 -0.07 -19.41
CA LYS A 210 9.89 0.13 -20.85
C LYS A 210 11.35 0.39 -21.24
N ALA A 211 11.66 0.11 -22.50
CA ALA A 211 13.01 0.27 -23.05
C ALA A 211 13.62 1.66 -22.80
N GLU A 212 12.80 2.71 -22.85
CA GLU A 212 13.22 4.09 -22.56
C GLU A 212 13.64 4.32 -21.09
N PHE A 213 13.08 3.55 -20.15
CA PHE A 213 13.40 3.64 -18.73
C PHE A 213 14.52 2.71 -18.30
N THR A 214 14.71 1.58 -18.99
CA THR A 214 15.87 0.68 -18.78
C THR A 214 17.11 1.10 -19.55
N ALA A 215 17.03 2.14 -20.39
CA ALA A 215 18.19 2.71 -21.06
C ALA A 215 19.20 3.28 -20.06
N PRO A 216 20.51 3.36 -20.39
CA PRO A 216 21.54 3.85 -19.45
C PRO A 216 21.32 5.27 -18.92
N VAL A 217 20.60 6.11 -19.68
CA VAL A 217 20.35 7.52 -19.34
C VAL A 217 18.88 7.86 -19.61
N PRO A 218 17.95 7.45 -18.74
CA PRO A 218 16.53 7.75 -18.91
C PRO A 218 16.22 9.17 -18.38
N LEU A 219 15.04 9.69 -18.74
CA LEU A 219 14.50 10.97 -18.24
C LEU A 219 15.45 12.17 -18.39
N THR A 220 16.19 12.26 -19.50
CA THR A 220 17.17 13.34 -19.72
C THR A 220 16.56 14.71 -19.96
N ARG A 221 15.28 14.78 -20.33
CA ARG A 221 14.60 16.04 -20.71
C ARG A 221 14.67 17.10 -19.61
N ILE A 222 14.60 16.68 -18.34
CA ILE A 222 14.68 17.60 -17.20
C ILE A 222 16.01 18.34 -17.13
N ARG A 223 17.10 17.71 -17.57
CA ARG A 223 18.40 18.38 -17.70
C ARG A 223 18.30 19.50 -18.72
N ASP A 224 17.73 19.23 -19.88
CA ASP A 224 17.68 20.22 -20.97
C ASP A 224 16.76 21.40 -20.57
N ILE A 225 15.65 21.11 -19.88
CA ILE A 225 14.76 22.10 -19.26
C ILE A 225 15.53 23.01 -18.27
N ALA A 226 16.32 22.43 -17.37
CA ALA A 226 17.07 23.19 -16.37
C ALA A 226 18.18 24.09 -16.95
N HIS A 227 18.60 23.87 -18.19
CA HIS A 227 19.64 24.65 -18.87
C HIS A 227 19.11 25.68 -19.87
N ARG A 228 17.78 25.80 -20.05
CA ARG A 228 17.21 26.73 -21.04
C ARG A 228 17.54 28.19 -20.75
N ASN A 229 17.68 29.02 -21.77
CA ASN A 229 18.03 30.44 -21.59
C ASN A 229 16.84 31.37 -21.33
N ASP A 230 15.62 30.88 -21.55
CA ASP A 230 14.37 31.65 -21.46
C ASP A 230 13.67 31.57 -20.09
N ILE A 231 14.37 31.08 -19.06
CA ILE A 231 13.90 31.02 -17.67
C ILE A 231 14.89 31.69 -16.71
N SER A 232 14.37 32.24 -15.60
CA SER A 232 15.19 32.94 -14.60
C SER A 232 16.22 32.01 -13.96
N HIS A 233 17.34 32.58 -13.50
CA HIS A 233 18.38 31.81 -12.81
C HIS A 233 17.83 31.08 -11.58
N ASP A 234 16.94 31.72 -10.82
CA ASP A 234 16.35 31.14 -9.61
C ASP A 234 15.50 29.92 -9.94
N LEU A 235 14.69 29.99 -11.01
CA LEU A 235 13.89 28.86 -11.47
C LEU A 235 14.78 27.69 -11.95
N LYS A 236 15.91 27.98 -12.61
CA LYS A 236 16.88 26.93 -12.99
C LYS A 236 17.43 26.21 -11.77
N GLN A 237 17.85 26.94 -10.74
CA GLN A 237 18.38 26.34 -9.52
C GLN A 237 17.31 25.52 -8.80
N GLU A 238 16.08 26.04 -8.76
CA GLU A 238 14.95 25.32 -8.18
C GLU A 238 14.73 23.97 -8.90
N ILE A 239 14.50 23.98 -10.23
CA ILE A 239 14.33 22.75 -11.04
C ILE A 239 15.50 21.78 -10.82
N LYS A 240 16.72 22.30 -10.81
CA LYS A 240 17.94 21.51 -10.64
C LYS A 240 17.95 20.79 -9.29
N HIS A 241 17.65 21.49 -8.21
CA HIS A 241 17.78 20.97 -6.85
C HIS A 241 16.55 20.21 -6.36
N THR A 242 15.36 20.53 -6.85
CA THR A 242 14.12 19.86 -6.42
C THR A 242 13.78 18.63 -7.25
N ILE A 243 14.18 18.58 -8.53
CA ILE A 243 13.79 17.51 -9.46
C ILE A 243 15.03 16.85 -10.09
N GLN A 244 15.84 17.59 -10.85
CA GLN A 244 16.90 16.98 -11.68
C GLN A 244 17.93 16.19 -10.86
N ASN A 245 18.47 16.79 -9.80
CA ASN A 245 19.50 16.14 -8.99
C ASN A 245 18.95 14.92 -8.25
N LYS A 246 17.70 14.98 -7.80
CA LYS A 246 17.04 13.88 -7.08
C LYS A 246 16.85 12.69 -8.00
N LEU A 247 16.21 12.88 -9.15
CA LEU A 247 16.01 11.83 -10.15
C LEU A 247 17.32 11.17 -10.61
N HIS A 248 18.39 11.93 -10.77
CA HIS A 248 19.69 11.40 -11.22
C HIS A 248 20.55 10.78 -10.12
N ARG A 249 20.19 10.96 -8.84
CA ARG A 249 20.91 10.37 -7.71
C ARG A 249 20.15 9.17 -7.17
N ASN A 250 18.90 9.39 -6.79
CA ASN A 250 18.00 8.42 -6.19
C ASN A 250 16.57 8.87 -6.47
N ALA A 251 16.00 8.41 -7.59
CA ALA A 251 14.59 8.67 -7.87
C ALA A 251 13.71 8.12 -6.74
N GLY A 252 12.60 8.78 -6.44
CA GLY A 252 11.61 8.35 -5.48
C GLY A 252 10.20 8.79 -5.86
N PRO A 253 9.15 8.15 -5.33
CA PRO A 253 7.76 8.52 -5.59
C PRO A 253 7.46 10.01 -5.35
N GLU A 254 8.19 10.66 -4.43
CA GLU A 254 8.13 12.09 -4.14
C GLU A 254 8.50 13.01 -5.32
N ASP A 255 9.24 12.49 -6.31
CA ASP A 255 9.67 13.28 -7.47
C ASP A 255 8.49 13.60 -8.40
N LEU A 256 7.49 12.71 -8.49
CA LEU A 256 6.27 12.97 -9.25
C LEU A 256 5.49 14.12 -8.61
N VAL A 257 5.30 14.08 -7.29
CA VAL A 257 4.61 15.12 -6.52
C VAL A 257 5.33 16.46 -6.65
N SER A 258 6.66 16.46 -6.56
CA SER A 258 7.49 17.66 -6.70
C SER A 258 7.38 18.26 -8.11
N THR A 259 7.33 17.40 -9.13
CA THR A 259 7.18 17.80 -10.53
C THR A 259 5.77 18.34 -10.83
N GLU A 260 4.72 17.71 -10.30
CA GLU A 260 3.33 18.17 -10.40
C GLU A 260 3.16 19.55 -9.76
N ALA A 261 3.69 19.75 -8.55
CA ALA A 261 3.65 21.04 -7.87
C ALA A 261 4.38 22.13 -8.66
N MET A 262 5.51 21.79 -9.27
CA MET A 262 6.26 22.72 -10.11
C MET A 262 5.50 23.07 -11.40
N LEU A 263 4.90 22.07 -12.07
CA LEU A 263 4.08 22.28 -13.26
C LEU A 263 2.91 23.20 -12.95
N ALA A 264 2.16 22.91 -11.87
CA ALA A 264 1.04 23.73 -11.44
C ALA A 264 1.44 25.20 -11.18
N ARG A 265 2.62 25.41 -10.58
CA ARG A 265 3.15 26.75 -10.34
C ARG A 265 3.51 27.49 -11.61
N ILE A 266 4.26 26.87 -12.53
CA ILE A 266 4.68 27.55 -13.78
C ILE A 266 3.50 27.78 -14.74
N THR A 267 2.40 27.04 -14.60
CA THR A 267 1.18 27.26 -15.38
C THR A 267 0.16 28.17 -14.70
N LYS A 268 0.44 28.66 -13.48
CA LYS A 268 -0.53 29.42 -12.68
C LYS A 268 -0.94 30.74 -13.35
N ASN A 269 0.03 31.45 -13.94
CA ASN A 269 -0.18 32.73 -14.61
C ASN A 269 0.12 32.57 -16.11
N PRO A 270 -0.90 32.54 -16.99
CA PRO A 270 -0.69 32.47 -18.43
C PRO A 270 0.20 33.60 -18.95
N GLY A 271 1.21 33.26 -19.76
CA GLY A 271 2.15 34.21 -20.36
C GLY A 271 3.37 34.59 -19.49
N GLU A 272 3.47 34.12 -18.25
CA GLU A 272 4.66 34.34 -17.39
C GLU A 272 5.91 33.62 -17.94
N TYR A 273 5.73 32.43 -18.51
CA TYR A 273 6.79 31.63 -19.13
C TYR A 273 6.48 31.34 -20.60
N SER A 274 7.52 31.06 -21.39
CA SER A 274 7.35 30.72 -22.79
C SER A 274 6.52 29.44 -22.96
N GLU A 275 5.64 29.41 -23.98
CA GLU A 275 4.85 28.22 -24.30
C GLU A 275 5.76 27.01 -24.58
N ALA A 276 6.89 27.23 -25.24
CA ALA A 276 7.88 26.20 -25.52
C ALA A 276 8.49 25.59 -24.26
N PHE A 277 8.73 26.38 -23.20
CA PHE A 277 9.19 25.87 -21.91
C PHE A 277 8.10 25.04 -21.22
N ILE A 278 6.88 25.59 -21.13
CA ILE A 278 5.75 24.92 -20.50
C ILE A 278 5.47 23.58 -21.19
N GLU A 279 5.51 23.54 -22.52
CA GLU A 279 5.26 22.32 -23.29
C GLU A 279 6.33 21.26 -23.04
N GLN A 280 7.62 21.62 -23.03
CA GLN A 280 8.68 20.67 -22.66
C GLN A 280 8.50 20.14 -21.24
N PHE A 281 8.07 20.99 -20.30
CA PHE A 281 7.81 20.56 -18.93
C PHE A 281 6.60 19.61 -18.83
N LYS A 282 5.53 19.84 -19.60
CA LYS A 282 4.38 18.93 -19.69
C LYS A 282 4.77 17.57 -20.26
N ILE A 283 5.59 17.55 -21.31
CA ILE A 283 6.11 16.29 -21.88
C ILE A 283 6.95 15.55 -20.84
N PHE A 284 7.86 16.24 -20.15
CA PHE A 284 8.65 15.64 -19.08
C PHE A 284 7.77 15.08 -17.95
N HIS A 285 6.76 15.83 -17.52
CA HIS A 285 5.81 15.37 -16.52
C HIS A 285 5.07 14.10 -16.96
N GLN A 286 4.70 14.00 -18.24
CA GLN A 286 4.08 12.80 -18.79
C GLN A 286 5.05 11.61 -18.85
N GLU A 287 6.32 11.83 -19.23
CA GLU A 287 7.37 10.80 -19.15
C GLU A 287 7.53 10.29 -17.70
N LEU A 288 7.46 11.19 -16.71
CA LEU A 288 7.56 10.84 -15.30
C LEU A 288 6.32 10.07 -14.82
N LYS A 289 5.10 10.50 -15.18
CA LYS A 289 3.87 9.75 -14.91
C LYS A 289 3.95 8.34 -15.48
N ASP A 290 4.44 8.20 -16.71
CA ASP A 290 4.60 6.91 -17.37
C ASP A 290 5.63 6.03 -16.66
N PHE A 291 6.76 6.60 -16.23
CA PHE A 291 7.74 5.88 -15.42
C PHE A 291 7.16 5.35 -14.10
N PHE A 292 6.30 6.11 -13.42
CA PHE A 292 5.63 5.65 -12.20
C PHE A 292 4.35 4.84 -12.44
N ASN A 293 3.99 4.57 -13.70
CA ASN A 293 2.70 3.96 -14.09
C ASN A 293 1.47 4.74 -13.55
N ALA A 294 1.60 6.05 -13.31
CA ALA A 294 0.59 6.94 -12.71
C ALA A 294 -0.39 7.56 -13.73
N GLY A 295 -0.53 6.94 -14.91
CA GLY A 295 -1.53 7.35 -15.90
C GLY A 295 -2.96 7.02 -15.43
N SER A 296 -3.93 7.80 -15.90
CA SER A 296 -5.35 7.49 -15.76
C SER A 296 -5.71 6.17 -16.46
N LEU A 297 -6.81 5.53 -16.05
CA LEU A 297 -7.28 4.29 -16.68
C LEU A 297 -7.43 4.44 -18.21
N THR A 298 -7.94 5.57 -18.68
CA THR A 298 -8.09 5.86 -20.12
C THR A 298 -6.73 5.90 -20.82
N GLU A 299 -5.74 6.61 -20.26
CA GLU A 299 -4.38 6.68 -20.81
C GLU A 299 -3.73 5.28 -20.87
N GLN A 300 -3.87 4.50 -19.79
CA GLN A 300 -3.33 3.14 -19.72
C GLN A 300 -3.95 2.22 -20.76
N LEU A 301 -5.28 2.24 -20.90
CA LEU A 301 -6.02 1.41 -21.86
C LEU A 301 -5.72 1.78 -23.32
N GLU A 302 -5.62 3.08 -23.62
CA GLU A 302 -5.22 3.54 -24.96
C GLU A 302 -3.82 3.03 -25.33
N SER A 303 -2.91 2.94 -24.35
CA SER A 303 -1.56 2.41 -24.58
C SER A 303 -1.51 0.92 -24.95
N LEU A 304 -2.62 0.19 -24.80
CA LEU A 304 -2.76 -1.21 -25.21
C LEU A 304 -3.28 -1.38 -26.64
N ARG A 305 -3.81 -0.32 -27.28
CA ARG A 305 -4.54 -0.39 -28.55
C ARG A 305 -3.80 -1.19 -29.63
N GLU A 306 -2.51 -0.94 -29.79
CA GLU A 306 -1.67 -1.60 -30.80
C GLU A 306 -1.41 -3.09 -30.54
N SER A 307 -1.60 -3.54 -29.30
CA SER A 307 -1.37 -4.93 -28.89
C SER A 307 -2.63 -5.81 -28.93
N LEU A 308 -3.80 -5.22 -29.18
CA LEU A 308 -5.09 -5.91 -29.18
C LEU A 308 -5.44 -6.45 -30.58
N ASP A 309 -6.18 -7.57 -30.62
CA ASP A 309 -6.84 -8.04 -31.85
C ASP A 309 -8.04 -7.15 -32.21
N GLU A 310 -8.64 -7.35 -33.39
CA GLU A 310 -9.78 -6.54 -33.86
C GLU A 310 -10.96 -6.53 -32.85
N ARG A 311 -11.18 -7.66 -32.17
CA ARG A 311 -12.20 -7.79 -31.12
C ARG A 311 -11.83 -6.97 -29.89
N GLY A 312 -10.57 -7.03 -29.45
CA GLY A 312 -10.04 -6.24 -28.35
C GLY A 312 -10.11 -4.74 -28.63
N VAL A 313 -9.73 -4.29 -29.83
CA VAL A 313 -9.85 -2.89 -30.25
C VAL A 313 -11.31 -2.43 -30.23
N SER A 314 -12.23 -3.27 -30.69
CA SER A 314 -13.67 -2.98 -30.65
C SER A 314 -14.21 -2.90 -29.22
N ALA A 315 -13.81 -3.83 -28.35
CA ALA A 315 -14.19 -3.82 -26.93
C ALA A 315 -13.63 -2.60 -26.19
N LEU A 316 -12.39 -2.22 -26.49
CA LEU A 316 -11.73 -1.03 -25.95
C LEU A 316 -12.49 0.23 -26.36
N ALA A 317 -12.78 0.40 -27.66
CA ALA A 317 -13.52 1.56 -28.15
C ALA A 317 -14.92 1.65 -27.52
N ALA A 318 -15.64 0.52 -27.42
CA ALA A 318 -16.96 0.48 -26.79
C ALA A 318 -16.91 0.90 -25.31
N PHE A 319 -15.93 0.42 -24.55
CA PHE A 319 -15.77 0.80 -23.14
C PHE A 319 -15.42 2.28 -22.99
N LEU A 320 -14.47 2.80 -23.77
CA LEU A 320 -14.05 4.20 -23.67
C LEU A 320 -15.19 5.16 -24.00
N GLU A 321 -16.03 4.83 -24.99
CA GLU A 321 -17.22 5.62 -25.33
C GLU A 321 -18.27 5.59 -24.21
N CYS A 322 -18.52 4.41 -23.63
CA CYS A 322 -19.43 4.28 -22.48
C CYS A 322 -18.91 5.08 -21.27
N LYS A 323 -17.62 4.96 -20.96
CA LYS A 323 -16.97 5.70 -19.87
C LYS A 323 -17.10 7.20 -20.09
N LYS A 324 -16.79 7.70 -21.30
CA LYS A 324 -16.89 9.12 -21.64
C LYS A 324 -18.32 9.64 -21.51
N SER A 325 -19.30 8.86 -21.97
CA SER A 325 -20.73 9.20 -21.85
C SER A 325 -21.16 9.30 -20.38
N LEU A 326 -20.70 8.38 -19.55
CA LEU A 326 -20.97 8.36 -18.11
C LEU A 326 -20.30 9.53 -17.38
N ASP A 327 -19.04 9.84 -17.72
CA ASP A 327 -18.31 10.98 -17.14
C ASP A 327 -18.97 12.33 -17.50
N ALA A 328 -19.61 12.44 -18.68
CA ALA A 328 -20.24 13.67 -19.16
C ALA A 328 -21.64 13.93 -18.57
N ALA A 329 -22.33 12.89 -18.10
CA ALA A 329 -23.69 12.98 -17.57
C ALA A 329 -23.66 13.38 -16.09
N ALA A 330 -23.44 14.67 -15.84
CA ALA A 330 -23.13 15.20 -14.50
C ALA A 330 -24.26 15.10 -13.45
N GLU A 331 -25.53 14.88 -13.81
CA GLU A 331 -26.64 14.91 -12.81
C GLU A 331 -27.82 13.93 -13.04
N SER A 332 -27.79 13.11 -14.10
CA SER A 332 -28.80 12.06 -14.29
C SER A 332 -28.22 10.89 -15.08
N ASN A 333 -27.30 10.15 -14.45
CA ASN A 333 -26.83 8.91 -15.04
C ASN A 333 -28.00 7.94 -15.15
N SER A 334 -28.42 7.64 -16.38
CA SER A 334 -29.47 6.66 -16.56
C SER A 334 -28.92 5.30 -16.11
N VAL A 335 -29.74 4.55 -15.38
CA VAL A 335 -29.44 3.18 -14.96
C VAL A 335 -28.88 2.33 -16.11
N LEU A 336 -29.37 2.61 -17.31
CA LEU A 336 -28.98 1.94 -18.53
C LEU A 336 -27.52 2.24 -18.92
N ASP A 337 -27.02 3.45 -18.70
CA ASP A 337 -25.65 3.84 -19.06
C ASP A 337 -24.61 3.24 -18.10
N LEU A 338 -24.95 3.12 -16.81
CA LEU A 338 -24.16 2.37 -15.84
C LEU A 338 -24.09 0.88 -16.22
N ILE A 339 -25.22 0.26 -16.57
CA ILE A 339 -25.25 -1.14 -17.04
C ILE A 339 -24.43 -1.34 -18.31
N LYS A 340 -24.57 -0.46 -19.31
CA LYS A 340 -23.78 -0.51 -20.56
C LYS A 340 -22.28 -0.37 -20.27
N THR A 341 -21.90 0.54 -19.37
CA THR A 341 -20.50 0.74 -18.96
C THR A 341 -19.96 -0.51 -18.27
N MET A 342 -20.70 -1.13 -17.35
CA MET A 342 -20.28 -2.37 -16.70
C MET A 342 -20.15 -3.55 -17.67
N LEU A 343 -21.08 -3.68 -18.63
CA LEU A 343 -21.03 -4.74 -19.64
C LEU A 343 -19.84 -4.58 -20.59
N SER A 344 -19.61 -3.36 -21.10
CA SER A 344 -18.46 -3.07 -21.97
C SER A 344 -17.12 -3.23 -21.23
N LEU A 345 -17.06 -2.80 -19.96
CA LEU A 345 -15.93 -3.04 -19.06
C LEU A 345 -15.66 -4.54 -18.92
N SER A 346 -16.68 -5.33 -18.58
CA SER A 346 -16.56 -6.78 -18.39
C SER A 346 -16.07 -7.48 -19.65
N ALA A 347 -16.59 -7.07 -20.82
CA ALA A 347 -16.17 -7.60 -22.11
C ALA A 347 -14.68 -7.28 -22.40
N LEU A 348 -14.26 -6.02 -22.16
CA LEU A 348 -12.86 -5.62 -22.34
C LEU A 348 -11.94 -6.37 -21.36
N ARG A 349 -12.30 -6.45 -20.08
CA ARG A 349 -11.52 -7.17 -19.07
C ARG A 349 -11.38 -8.65 -19.44
N GLN A 350 -12.42 -9.29 -19.98
CA GLN A 350 -12.34 -10.67 -20.45
C GLN A 350 -11.30 -10.86 -21.57
N VAL A 351 -11.22 -9.91 -22.51
CA VAL A 351 -10.19 -9.94 -23.56
C VAL A 351 -8.79 -9.85 -22.93
N ILE A 352 -8.59 -8.92 -21.99
CA ILE A 352 -7.29 -8.71 -21.35
C ILE A 352 -6.87 -9.93 -20.51
N VAL A 353 -7.78 -10.45 -19.68
CA VAL A 353 -7.54 -11.66 -18.87
C VAL A 353 -7.16 -12.84 -19.76
N LYS A 354 -7.89 -13.06 -20.85
CA LYS A 354 -7.59 -14.14 -21.80
C LYS A 354 -6.21 -14.00 -22.44
N GLY A 355 -5.73 -12.80 -22.72
CA GLY A 355 -4.36 -12.60 -23.19
C GLY A 355 -3.31 -12.93 -22.13
N LEU A 356 -3.61 -12.67 -20.86
CA LEU A 356 -2.74 -12.94 -19.72
C LEU A 356 -2.68 -14.43 -19.33
N GLU A 357 -3.69 -15.24 -19.67
CA GLU A 357 -3.74 -16.70 -19.42
C GLU A 357 -2.57 -17.48 -20.02
N SER A 358 -1.95 -16.94 -21.09
CA SER A 358 -0.79 -17.55 -21.76
C SER A 358 0.46 -17.64 -20.88
N GLY A 359 0.48 -16.94 -19.75
CA GLY A 359 1.61 -16.86 -18.83
C GLY A 359 2.83 -16.13 -19.42
N LEU A 360 3.90 -16.05 -18.62
CA LEU A 360 5.17 -15.47 -19.06
C LEU A 360 6.11 -16.57 -19.56
N LYS A 361 6.54 -16.49 -20.82
CA LYS A 361 7.52 -17.42 -21.39
C LYS A 361 8.92 -17.13 -20.87
N ASN A 362 9.74 -18.18 -20.71
CA ASN A 362 11.13 -18.05 -20.25
C ASN A 362 12.03 -17.25 -21.22
N ASP A 363 11.69 -17.24 -22.50
CA ASP A 363 12.41 -16.55 -23.58
C ASP A 363 11.72 -15.24 -24.01
N ALA A 364 10.81 -14.71 -23.19
CA ALA A 364 10.11 -13.47 -23.50
C ALA A 364 11.10 -12.29 -23.60
N SER A 365 10.97 -11.50 -24.67
CA SER A 365 11.76 -10.27 -24.84
C SER A 365 11.37 -9.21 -23.82
N ASP A 366 12.28 -8.29 -23.49
CA ASP A 366 11.98 -7.19 -22.55
C ASP A 366 10.77 -6.36 -22.98
N ALA A 367 10.59 -6.17 -24.30
CA ALA A 367 9.41 -5.49 -24.84
C ALA A 367 8.11 -6.27 -24.57
N ALA A 368 8.13 -7.60 -24.66
CA ALA A 368 6.98 -8.44 -24.35
C ALA A 368 6.67 -8.43 -22.85
N ILE A 369 7.69 -8.44 -21.98
CA ILE A 369 7.52 -8.34 -20.52
C ILE A 369 6.94 -6.96 -20.16
N ALA A 370 7.44 -5.88 -20.75
CA ALA A 370 6.93 -4.53 -20.52
C ALA A 370 5.49 -4.37 -21.03
N MET A 371 5.15 -4.96 -22.17
CA MET A 371 3.76 -5.01 -22.64
C MET A 371 2.87 -5.79 -21.66
N ARG A 372 3.35 -6.92 -21.14
CA ARG A 372 2.62 -7.71 -20.15
C ARG A 372 2.34 -6.91 -18.86
N GLN A 373 3.27 -6.06 -18.42
CA GLN A 373 3.03 -5.13 -17.30
C GLN A 373 1.85 -4.21 -17.60
N LYS A 374 1.79 -3.60 -18.79
CA LYS A 374 0.66 -2.74 -19.19
C LYS A 374 -0.66 -3.50 -19.17
N TRP A 375 -0.69 -4.73 -19.71
CA TRP A 375 -1.89 -5.57 -19.70
C TRP A 375 -2.36 -5.86 -18.27
N ARG A 376 -1.44 -6.21 -17.37
CA ARG A 376 -1.75 -6.46 -15.95
C ARG A 376 -2.31 -5.22 -15.25
N LEU A 377 -1.69 -4.06 -15.45
CA LEU A 377 -2.13 -2.81 -14.83
C LEU A 377 -3.51 -2.37 -15.35
N CYS A 378 -3.77 -2.51 -16.65
CA CYS A 378 -5.10 -2.23 -17.21
C CYS A 378 -6.17 -3.20 -16.67
N GLU A 379 -5.83 -4.47 -16.51
CA GLU A 379 -6.74 -5.48 -15.96
C GLU A 379 -7.12 -5.18 -14.51
N ILE A 380 -6.14 -4.78 -13.68
CA ILE A 380 -6.36 -4.31 -12.30
C ILE A 380 -7.17 -3.00 -12.31
N GLY A 381 -6.80 -2.04 -13.16
CA GLY A 381 -7.50 -0.75 -13.24
C GLY A 381 -8.97 -0.87 -13.67
N LEU A 382 -9.32 -1.82 -14.55
CA LEU A 382 -10.71 -2.13 -14.88
C LEU A 382 -11.48 -2.73 -13.69
N GLU A 383 -10.81 -3.55 -12.88
CA GLU A 383 -11.39 -4.10 -11.64
C GLU A 383 -11.63 -2.98 -10.62
N ASP A 384 -10.64 -2.13 -10.37
CA ASP A 384 -10.77 -0.97 -9.46
C ASP A 384 -11.87 -0.01 -9.92
N TYR A 385 -11.96 0.25 -11.23
CA TYR A 385 -13.03 1.07 -11.78
C TYR A 385 -14.41 0.41 -11.65
N THR A 386 -14.48 -0.93 -11.70
CA THR A 386 -15.73 -1.64 -11.39
C THR A 386 -16.17 -1.31 -9.97
N PHE A 387 -15.29 -1.48 -8.97
CA PHE A 387 -15.60 -1.15 -7.57
C PHE A 387 -16.07 0.30 -7.39
N PHE A 388 -15.41 1.25 -8.04
CA PHE A 388 -15.85 2.65 -8.06
C PHE A 388 -17.29 2.79 -8.56
N LEU A 389 -17.64 2.17 -9.70
CA LEU A 389 -19.01 2.20 -10.22
C LEU A 389 -20.01 1.57 -9.24
N LEU A 390 -19.65 0.47 -8.58
CA LEU A 390 -20.52 -0.22 -7.61
C LEU A 390 -20.77 0.61 -6.34
N SER A 391 -19.80 1.42 -5.91
CA SER A 391 -19.88 2.24 -4.69
C SER A 391 -20.71 3.53 -4.83
N SER A 392 -21.04 3.95 -6.05
CA SER A 392 -21.83 5.18 -6.30
C SER A 392 -23.29 5.07 -5.81
N GLU A 393 -23.90 6.18 -5.36
CA GLU A 393 -25.31 6.20 -4.89
C GLU A 393 -26.32 5.74 -5.96
N ASP A 394 -26.07 6.08 -7.22
CA ASP A 394 -26.86 5.59 -8.35
C ASP A 394 -26.65 4.10 -8.59
N GLY A 395 -25.41 3.61 -8.43
CA GLY A 395 -25.11 2.19 -8.32
C GLY A 395 -26.05 1.53 -7.31
N LYS A 396 -26.05 1.98 -6.05
CA LYS A 396 -26.89 1.50 -4.91
C LYS A 396 -28.37 1.35 -5.27
N ARG A 397 -28.97 2.34 -5.95
CA ARG A 397 -30.38 2.31 -6.40
C ARG A 397 -30.66 1.32 -7.54
N ILE A 398 -29.69 1.10 -8.42
CA ILE A 398 -29.80 0.19 -9.57
C ILE A 398 -29.78 -1.28 -9.16
N TRP A 399 -28.99 -1.62 -8.13
CA TRP A 399 -28.90 -2.98 -7.60
C TRP A 399 -30.25 -3.57 -7.19
N ALA A 400 -31.17 -2.72 -6.73
CA ALA A 400 -32.43 -3.15 -6.14
C ALA A 400 -33.48 -3.64 -7.15
N LEU A 401 -33.47 -3.20 -8.43
CA LEU A 401 -34.70 -3.28 -9.22
C LEU A 401 -34.71 -4.19 -10.46
N ARG A 402 -33.61 -4.67 -11.08
CA ARG A 402 -33.75 -5.52 -12.30
C ARG A 402 -32.76 -6.67 -12.53
N LEU A 403 -31.80 -6.93 -11.64
CA LEU A 403 -30.74 -7.94 -11.90
C LEU A 403 -30.34 -8.75 -10.66
N LYS A 404 -31.24 -8.86 -9.68
CA LYS A 404 -31.01 -9.41 -8.33
C LYS A 404 -30.18 -10.70 -8.29
N ALA A 405 -30.49 -11.72 -9.09
CA ALA A 405 -29.84 -13.04 -8.97
C ALA A 405 -28.38 -13.10 -9.50
N THR A 406 -28.05 -12.35 -10.56
CA THR A 406 -26.67 -12.26 -11.05
C THR A 406 -25.87 -11.33 -10.16
N LEU A 407 -26.52 -10.27 -9.66
CA LEU A 407 -25.91 -9.31 -8.75
C LEU A 407 -25.66 -9.90 -7.36
N ASP A 408 -26.56 -10.73 -6.82
CA ASP A 408 -26.35 -11.46 -5.55
C ASP A 408 -25.17 -12.44 -5.66
N ARG A 409 -24.83 -12.92 -6.86
CA ARG A 409 -23.63 -13.73 -7.09
C ARG A 409 -22.38 -12.87 -7.17
N THR A 410 -22.41 -11.75 -7.90
CA THR A 410 -21.29 -10.80 -7.95
C THR A 410 -21.00 -10.19 -6.59
N ARG A 411 -22.05 -9.85 -5.82
CA ARG A 411 -21.96 -9.35 -4.45
C ARG A 411 -21.34 -10.40 -3.53
N ARG A 412 -21.82 -11.64 -3.54
CA ARG A 412 -21.20 -12.72 -2.74
C ARG A 412 -19.74 -12.95 -3.10
N LEU A 413 -19.38 -12.90 -4.39
CA LEU A 413 -17.98 -13.01 -4.82
C LEU A 413 -17.12 -11.83 -4.33
N THR A 414 -17.67 -10.62 -4.29
CA THR A 414 -16.97 -9.43 -3.76
C THR A 414 -16.90 -9.43 -2.22
N GLU A 415 -17.92 -9.94 -1.55
CA GLU A 415 -17.92 -10.20 -0.10
C GLU A 415 -16.88 -11.28 0.25
N GLU A 416 -16.86 -12.42 -0.43
CA GLU A 416 -15.86 -13.48 -0.25
C GLU A 416 -14.43 -12.98 -0.49
N TYR A 417 -14.22 -12.17 -1.53
CA TYR A 417 -12.93 -11.51 -1.80
C TYR A 417 -12.53 -10.58 -0.65
N SER A 418 -13.47 -9.78 -0.15
CA SER A 418 -13.24 -8.82 0.93
C SER A 418 -12.95 -9.52 2.26
N ASP A 419 -13.70 -10.58 2.57
CA ASP A 419 -13.50 -11.42 3.75
C ASP A 419 -12.12 -12.08 3.73
N ALA A 420 -11.68 -12.58 2.57
CA ALA A 420 -10.34 -13.13 2.41
C ALA A 420 -9.25 -12.08 2.69
N LEU A 421 -9.41 -10.84 2.21
CA LEU A 421 -8.46 -9.76 2.52
C LEU A 421 -8.49 -9.36 4.00
N LEU A 422 -9.68 -9.28 4.61
CA LEU A 422 -9.86 -8.95 6.03
C LEU A 422 -9.30 -10.02 6.97
N GLN A 423 -9.25 -11.28 6.56
CA GLN A 423 -8.61 -12.34 7.35
C GLN A 423 -7.08 -12.21 7.37
N ILE A 424 -6.48 -11.61 6.34
CA ILE A 424 -5.03 -11.68 6.09
C ILE A 424 -4.32 -10.38 6.46
N PHE A 425 -4.86 -9.24 6.03
CA PHE A 425 -4.16 -7.96 6.10
C PHE A 425 -4.17 -7.27 7.47
N PRO A 426 -5.30 -7.14 8.22
CA PRO A 426 -5.37 -6.24 9.38
C PRO A 426 -4.30 -6.50 10.45
N LYS A 427 -4.14 -7.76 10.87
CA LYS A 427 -3.13 -8.14 11.87
C LYS A 427 -1.70 -7.88 11.37
N LYS A 428 -1.41 -8.20 10.12
CA LYS A 428 -0.08 -8.05 9.51
C LYS A 428 0.27 -6.58 9.30
N VAL A 429 -0.68 -5.75 8.88
CA VAL A 429 -0.55 -4.28 8.72
C VAL A 429 -0.25 -3.63 10.07
N GLN A 430 -1.01 -3.97 11.13
CA GLN A 430 -0.77 -3.43 12.48
C GLN A 430 0.62 -3.79 12.99
N MET A 431 1.01 -5.06 12.84
CA MET A 431 2.35 -5.51 13.20
C MET A 431 3.40 -4.70 12.42
N LEU A 432 3.33 -4.71 11.08
CA LEU A 432 4.33 -4.06 10.24
C LEU A 432 4.43 -2.56 10.51
N GLY A 433 3.29 -1.89 10.70
CA GLY A 433 3.22 -0.46 11.00
C GLY A 433 3.95 -0.13 12.30
N LYS A 434 3.71 -0.91 13.35
CA LYS A 434 4.40 -0.76 14.64
C LYS A 434 5.92 -0.96 14.51
N ALA A 435 6.35 -1.92 13.70
CA ALA A 435 7.78 -2.18 13.49
C ALA A 435 8.50 -1.12 12.68
N LEU A 436 7.83 -0.58 11.66
CA LEU A 436 8.38 0.44 10.77
C LEU A 436 8.20 1.86 11.34
N GLY A 437 7.55 2.01 12.49
CA GLY A 437 7.30 3.30 13.13
C GLY A 437 6.24 4.13 12.39
N ILE A 438 5.32 3.48 11.68
CA ILE A 438 4.25 4.15 10.96
C ILE A 438 3.21 4.67 11.96
N PRO A 439 2.78 5.95 11.84
CA PRO A 439 1.75 6.53 12.69
C PRO A 439 0.46 5.68 12.71
N GLU A 440 -0.15 5.54 13.89
CA GLU A 440 -1.31 4.66 14.07
C GLU A 440 -2.50 5.05 13.18
N ASN A 441 -2.69 6.36 12.95
CA ASN A 441 -3.68 6.86 12.01
C ASN A 441 -3.39 6.37 10.58
N SER A 442 -2.14 6.40 10.11
CA SER A 442 -1.77 5.88 8.79
C SER A 442 -1.94 4.36 8.68
N VAL A 443 -1.67 3.61 9.76
CA VAL A 443 -1.94 2.16 9.82
C VAL A 443 -3.44 1.89 9.72
N ARG A 444 -4.26 2.65 10.46
CA ARG A 444 -5.72 2.55 10.45
C ARG A 444 -6.31 2.94 9.10
N THR A 445 -5.87 4.06 8.53
CA THR A 445 -6.28 4.50 7.19
C THR A 445 -5.86 3.52 6.12
N TYR A 446 -4.69 2.88 6.21
CA TYR A 446 -4.36 1.78 5.28
C TYR A 446 -5.34 0.62 5.44
N ALA A 447 -5.61 0.20 6.68
CA ALA A 447 -6.54 -0.89 6.94
C ALA A 447 -7.99 -0.55 6.50
N GLU A 448 -8.41 0.70 6.63
CA GLU A 448 -9.74 1.16 6.23
C GLU A 448 -9.82 1.47 4.74
N ALA A 449 -8.82 2.11 4.12
CA ALA A 449 -8.86 2.46 2.71
C ALA A 449 -8.49 1.28 1.80
N GLU A 450 -7.46 0.49 2.11
CA GLU A 450 -7.02 -0.57 1.18
C GLU A 450 -7.75 -1.89 1.40
N ILE A 451 -8.23 -2.15 2.63
CA ILE A 451 -9.00 -3.35 2.96
C ILE A 451 -10.51 -3.05 2.99
N ARG A 452 -10.93 -1.82 3.34
CA ARG A 452 -12.35 -1.40 3.36
C ARG A 452 -12.73 -0.28 2.37
N ALA A 453 -11.89 0.30 1.49
CA ALA A 453 -12.43 1.18 0.41
C ALA A 453 -13.12 0.40 -0.71
N GLY A 454 -12.99 -0.94 -0.73
CA GLY A 454 -13.97 -1.81 -1.40
C GLY A 454 -15.34 -1.86 -0.69
N TYR A 455 -15.50 -1.14 0.41
CA TYR A 455 -16.62 -1.20 1.37
C TYR A 455 -17.22 0.19 1.67
N VAL A 456 -16.95 1.26 0.92
CA VAL A 456 -17.46 2.59 1.33
C VAL A 456 -18.98 2.71 1.11
N ASP A 457 -19.63 2.54 2.26
CA ASP A 457 -20.95 2.91 2.75
C ASP A 457 -22.15 2.10 2.24
N ILE A 458 -22.57 1.11 3.05
CA ILE A 458 -23.88 0.43 2.97
C ILE A 458 -24.97 1.33 3.54
#